data_AF-A0A9Q7PYT8-F1
#
_entry.id   AF-A0A9Q7PYT8-F1
#
_cell.length_a   1.000
_cell.length_b   1.000
_cell.length_c   1.000
_cell.angle_alpha   90.00
_cell.angle_beta   90.00
_cell.angle_gamma   90.00
#
_symmetry.space_group_name_H-M   'P 1'
#
loop_
_entity.id
_entity.type
_entity.pdbx_description
1 polymer ?
#
loop_
_entity_poly.entity_id
_entity_poly.type
_entity_poly.pdbx_seq_one_letter_code
_entity_poly.pdbx_strand_id
1 'polypeptide(L)'
;MQVSGGSQSFNAVNQMRILGRWMRMITIPNQSSVAKAWAEFDEDGRMKPSSYYDRIVDVMEELMKFTLLTRGRSDYLTDRYSERKESAAQLSERVNQRSI
;
A
#
# COMPACT_ATOMS: atom_id res chain seq x y z
N MET A 1 8.86 1.42 0.64
CA MET A 1 10.30 1.13 0.80
C MET A 1 11.02 2.43 1.18
N GLN A 2 12.16 2.39 1.86
CA GLN A 2 12.98 3.58 2.11
C GLN A 2 14.47 3.32 1.86
N VAL A 3 15.22 4.40 1.68
CA VAL A 3 16.69 4.42 1.69
C VAL A 3 17.17 5.42 2.74
N SER A 4 18.33 5.17 3.35
CA SER A 4 18.98 6.06 4.32
C SER A 4 20.46 6.21 3.99
N GLY A 5 21.01 7.41 4.14
CA GLY A 5 22.46 7.65 4.06
C GLY A 5 23.22 7.19 5.32
N GLY A 6 22.51 7.01 6.44
CA GLY A 6 23.06 6.59 7.72
C GLY A 6 22.72 5.14 8.08
N SER A 7 22.74 4.82 9.37
CA SER A 7 22.32 3.52 9.90
C SER A 7 20.86 3.18 9.55
N GLN A 8 20.52 1.90 9.68
CA GLN A 8 19.18 1.42 9.37
C GLN A 8 18.13 2.14 10.22
N SER A 9 17.04 2.52 9.58
CA SER A 9 15.87 3.16 10.21
C SER A 9 14.61 2.63 9.56
N PHE A 10 13.46 2.73 10.24
CA PHE A 10 12.16 2.36 9.68
C PHE A 10 11.16 3.53 9.72
N ASN A 11 11.62 4.73 10.06
CA ASN A 11 10.73 5.87 10.34
C ASN A 11 9.86 6.21 9.12
N ALA A 12 10.46 6.31 7.93
CA ALA A 12 9.73 6.67 6.72
C ALA A 12 8.78 5.55 6.29
N VAL A 13 9.22 4.28 6.27
CA VAL A 13 8.33 3.17 5.89
C VAL A 13 7.18 2.96 6.87
N ASN A 14 7.38 3.21 8.15
CA ASN A 14 6.31 3.15 9.16
C ASN A 14 5.27 4.25 8.93
N GLN A 15 5.71 5.48 8.67
CA GLN A 15 4.80 6.58 8.33
C GLN A 15 4.05 6.32 7.02
N MET A 16 4.73 5.82 5.99
CA MET A 16 4.09 5.43 4.72
C MET A 16 3.07 4.31 4.89
N ARG A 17 3.30 3.36 5.80
CA ARG A 17 2.33 2.29 6.10
C ARG A 17 1.04 2.85 6.70
N ILE A 18 1.17 3.80 7.62
CA ILE A 18 0.00 4.50 8.20
C ILE A 18 -0.71 5.33 7.13
N LEU A 19 0.05 6.01 6.26
CA LEU A 19 -0.51 6.74 5.12
C LEU A 19 -1.31 5.80 4.19
N GLY A 20 -0.77 4.62 3.85
CA GLY A 20 -1.45 3.63 3.01
C GLY A 20 -2.81 3.21 3.58
N ARG A 21 -2.91 3.06 4.90
CA ARG A 21 -4.19 2.83 5.59
C ARG A 21 -5.17 3.98 5.36
N TRP A 22 -4.73 5.23 5.51
CA TRP A 22 -5.58 6.41 5.28
C TRP A 22 -6.07 6.50 3.83
N MET A 23 -5.22 6.11 2.88
CA MET A 23 -5.57 6.02 1.46
C MET A 23 -6.44 4.80 1.11
N ARG A 24 -6.86 3.99 2.10
CA ARG A 24 -7.62 2.74 1.94
C ARG A 24 -6.92 1.71 1.03
N MET A 25 -5.58 1.72 1.00
CA MET A 25 -4.78 0.78 0.21
C MET A 25 -4.52 -0.52 0.97
N ILE A 26 -4.41 -1.63 0.24
CA ILE A 26 -3.86 -2.88 0.76
C ILE A 26 -2.33 -2.73 0.80
N THR A 27 -1.81 -2.33 1.95
CA THR A 27 -0.36 -2.22 2.16
C THR A 27 0.20 -3.59 2.53
N ILE A 28 1.01 -4.18 1.64
CA ILE A 28 1.56 -5.54 1.85
C ILE A 28 2.42 -5.64 3.13
N PRO A 29 2.51 -6.83 3.75
CA PRO A 29 3.32 -7.03 4.95
C PRO A 29 4.80 -6.69 4.77
N ASN A 30 5.44 -7.21 3.73
CA ASN A 30 6.88 -7.09 3.54
C ASN A 30 7.30 -5.67 3.15
N GLN A 31 8.48 -5.25 3.61
CA GLN A 31 9.02 -3.93 3.34
C GLN A 31 10.55 -3.93 3.31
N SER A 32 11.11 -3.02 2.51
CA SER A 32 12.56 -2.82 2.42
C SER A 32 12.99 -1.46 3.01
N SER A 33 14.08 -1.50 3.77
CA SER A 33 14.81 -0.34 4.28
C SER A 33 16.31 -0.56 4.10
N VAL A 34 16.90 0.19 3.16
CA VAL A 34 18.33 0.10 2.80
C VAL A 34 19.12 1.13 3.59
N ALA A 35 20.03 0.66 4.46
CA ALA A 35 20.94 1.52 5.23
C ALA A 35 22.20 1.85 4.42
N LYS A 36 22.84 2.99 4.72
CA LYS A 36 24.05 3.47 4.02
C LYS A 36 23.95 3.28 2.50
N ALA A 37 22.83 3.72 1.92
CA ALA A 37 22.45 3.37 0.55
C ALA A 37 23.55 3.70 -0.48
N TRP A 38 24.34 4.76 -0.26
CA TRP A 38 25.48 5.11 -1.10
C TRP A 38 26.53 3.98 -1.28
N ALA A 39 26.61 3.03 -0.35
CA ALA A 39 27.52 1.88 -0.45
C ALA A 39 26.92 0.70 -1.25
N GLU A 40 25.59 0.65 -1.37
CA GLU A 40 24.83 -0.46 -1.96
C GLU A 40 24.63 -0.32 -3.47
N PHE A 41 25.01 0.82 -4.06
CA PHE A 41 24.97 1.04 -5.51
C PHE A 41 26.39 1.11 -6.09
N ASP A 42 26.55 0.64 -7.33
CA ASP A 42 27.77 0.78 -8.12
C ASP A 42 27.80 2.10 -8.92
N GLU A 43 28.87 2.31 -9.68
CA GLU A 43 29.08 3.54 -10.48
C GLU A 43 28.06 3.69 -11.63
N ASP A 44 27.48 2.58 -12.10
CA ASP A 44 26.41 2.57 -13.10
C ASP A 44 25.02 2.82 -12.47
N GLY A 45 24.96 3.04 -11.16
CA GLY A 45 23.72 3.24 -10.41
C GLY A 45 22.90 1.96 -10.23
N ARG A 46 23.49 0.78 -10.43
CA ARG A 46 22.85 -0.50 -10.16
C ARG A 46 23.09 -0.92 -8.72
N MET A 47 22.08 -1.55 -8.13
CA MET A 47 22.21 -2.08 -6.79
C MET A 47 23.09 -3.34 -6.82
N LYS A 48 24.07 -3.39 -5.92
CA LYS A 48 24.97 -4.54 -5.77
C LYS A 48 24.19 -5.75 -5.23
N PRO A 49 24.62 -6.99 -5.55
CA PRO A 49 24.08 -8.17 -4.90
C PRO A 49 24.30 -8.10 -3.38
N SER A 50 23.23 -8.02 -2.61
CA SER A 50 23.27 -7.94 -1.15
C SER A 50 21.95 -8.43 -0.55
N SER A 51 21.92 -8.67 0.76
CA SER A 51 20.69 -9.02 1.47
C SER A 51 19.60 -7.94 1.36
N TYR A 52 19.99 -6.68 1.12
CA TYR A 52 19.03 -5.63 0.80
C TYR A 52 18.40 -5.84 -0.57
N TYR A 53 19.16 -6.25 -1.58
CA TYR A 53 18.65 -6.54 -2.92
C TYR A 53 17.66 -7.71 -2.88
N ASP A 54 18.03 -8.80 -2.19
CA ASP A 54 17.14 -9.97 -2.01
C ASP A 54 15.81 -9.57 -1.35
N ARG A 55 15.86 -8.69 -0.34
CA ARG A 55 14.64 -8.15 0.28
C ARG A 55 13.79 -7.32 -0.69
N ILE A 56 14.41 -6.56 -1.60
CA ILE A 56 13.65 -5.82 -2.63
C ILE A 56 12.95 -6.82 -3.55
N VAL A 57 13.62 -7.89 -3.95
CA VAL A 57 13.03 -8.96 -4.76
C VAL A 57 11.81 -9.56 -4.04
N ASP A 58 11.94 -9.94 -2.76
CA ASP A 58 10.82 -10.47 -1.96
C ASP A 58 9.62 -9.50 -1.93
N VAL A 59 9.88 -8.20 -1.74
CA VAL A 59 8.84 -7.17 -1.67
C VAL A 59 8.11 -7.03 -3.00
N MET A 60 8.84 -7.05 -4.13
CA MET A 60 8.24 -6.96 -5.46
C MET A 60 7.47 -8.22 -5.83
N GLU A 61 7.99 -9.39 -5.45
CA GLU A 61 7.31 -10.66 -5.64
C GLU A 61 5.99 -10.70 -4.86
N GLU A 62 6.02 -10.32 -3.57
CA GLU A 62 4.84 -10.25 -2.72
C GLU A 62 3.83 -9.21 -3.26
N LEU A 63 4.29 -8.03 -3.68
CA LEU A 63 3.43 -7.01 -4.27
C LEU A 63 2.66 -7.58 -5.47
N MET A 64 3.35 -8.23 -6.40
CA MET A 64 2.71 -8.82 -7.58
C MET A 64 1.73 -9.92 -7.23
N LYS A 65 2.07 -10.81 -6.28
CA LYS A 65 1.16 -11.86 -5.79
C LYS A 65 -0.13 -11.25 -5.21
N PHE A 66 -0.01 -10.23 -4.35
CA PHE A 66 -1.17 -9.54 -3.77
C PHE A 66 -1.97 -8.77 -4.82
N THR A 67 -1.33 -8.11 -5.77
CA THR A 67 -2.01 -7.39 -6.85
C THR A 67 -2.82 -8.35 -7.72
N LEU A 68 -2.23 -9.47 -8.15
CA LEU A 68 -2.94 -10.49 -8.94
C LEU A 68 -4.12 -11.09 -8.16
N LEU A 69 -3.95 -11.31 -6.85
CA LEU A 69 -5.00 -11.82 -5.97
C LEU A 69 -6.18 -10.86 -5.82
N THR A 70 -5.93 -9.55 -5.79
CA THR A 70 -6.92 -8.54 -5.34
C THR A 70 -7.50 -7.69 -6.46
N ARG A 71 -6.78 -7.46 -7.57
CA ARG A 71 -7.19 -6.50 -8.62
C ARG A 71 -8.56 -6.77 -9.23
N GLY A 72 -8.94 -8.05 -9.39
CA GLY A 72 -10.22 -8.44 -9.99
C GLY A 72 -11.39 -8.51 -9.00
N ARG A 73 -11.15 -8.16 -7.73
CA ARG A 73 -12.12 -8.28 -6.63
C ARG A 73 -12.31 -6.97 -5.86
N SER A 74 -11.77 -5.85 -6.37
CA SER A 74 -11.76 -4.58 -5.64
C SER A 74 -13.18 -4.14 -5.28
N ASP A 75 -14.12 -4.20 -6.22
CA ASP A 75 -15.50 -3.75 -6.02
C ASP A 75 -16.15 -4.46 -4.83
N TYR A 76 -16.02 -5.78 -4.79
CA TYR A 76 -16.53 -6.60 -3.68
C TYR A 76 -15.82 -6.28 -2.35
N LEU A 77 -14.49 -6.15 -2.35
CA LEU A 77 -13.72 -5.83 -1.15
C LEU A 77 -14.03 -4.43 -0.60
N THR A 78 -14.47 -3.51 -1.46
CA THR A 78 -14.84 -2.14 -1.09
C THR A 78 -16.33 -1.94 -0.90
N ASP A 79 -17.16 -2.97 -1.08
CA ASP A 79 -18.59 -2.91 -0.81
C ASP A 79 -18.86 -2.94 0.70
N ARG A 80 -18.92 -1.77 1.33
CA ARG A 80 -19.03 -1.61 2.78
C ARG A 80 -20.47 -1.54 3.25
N TYR A 81 -20.77 -2.28 4.31
CA TYR A 81 -22.08 -2.27 4.95
C TYR A 81 -22.56 -0.86 5.33
N SER A 82 -21.69 -0.02 5.88
CA SER A 82 -22.05 1.35 6.26
C SER A 82 -22.47 2.22 5.07
N GLU A 83 -21.79 2.07 3.93
CA GLU A 83 -22.07 2.80 2.69
C GLU A 83 -23.40 2.32 2.06
N ARG A 84 -23.69 1.00 2.13
CA ARG A 84 -25.00 0.46 1.72
C ARG A 84 -26.14 0.96 2.60
N LYS A 85 -25.95 1.01 3.92
CA LYS A 85 -26.96 1.52 4.87
C LYS A 85 -27.28 3.00 4.60
N GLU A 86 -26.26 3.82 4.35
CA GLU A 86 -26.43 5.23 4.01
C GLU A 86 -27.19 5.41 2.69
N SER A 87 -26.83 4.66 1.64
CA SER A 87 -27.49 4.71 0.34
C SER A 87 -29.00 4.40 0.43
N ALA A 88 -29.38 3.42 1.27
CA ALA A 88 -30.78 3.08 1.51
C ALA A 88 -31.53 4.19 2.27
N ALA A 89 -30.88 4.83 3.24
CA ALA A 89 -31.46 5.97 3.96
C ALA A 89 -31.68 7.16 3.01
N GLN A 90 -30.68 7.52 2.21
CA GLN A 90 -30.77 8.57 1.20
C GLN A 90 -31.88 8.27 0.16
N LEU A 91 -32.01 7.00 -0.26
CA LEU A 91 -33.10 6.60 -1.15
C LEU A 91 -34.47 6.79 -0.50
N SER A 92 -34.62 6.36 0.76
CA SER A 92 -35.86 6.52 1.53
C SER A 92 -36.24 8.00 1.70
N GLU A 93 -35.27 8.88 1.97
CA GLU A 93 -35.52 10.32 2.03
C GLU A 93 -36.04 10.88 0.71
N ARG A 94 -35.41 10.52 -0.43
CA ARG A 94 -35.85 10.96 -1.76
C ARG A 94 -37.27 10.49 -2.10
N VAL A 95 -37.60 9.23 -1.81
CA VAL A 95 -38.92 8.66 -2.10
C VAL A 95 -40.02 9.28 -1.23
N ASN A 96 -39.67 9.75 -0.03
CA ASN A 96 -40.62 10.35 0.91
C ASN A 96 -40.80 11.88 0.73
N GLN A 97 -40.17 12.51 -0.28
CA GLN A 97 -40.45 13.91 -0.61
C GLN A 97 -41.87 14.03 -1.20
N ARG A 98 -42.74 14.79 -0.52
CA ARG A 98 -44.17 14.93 -0.86
C ARG A 98 -44.46 15.79 -2.09
N SER A 99 -43.43 16.33 -2.75
CA SER A 99 -43.54 17.13 -3.98
C SER A 99 -42.17 17.15 -4.67
N ILE A 100 -42.16 16.88 -5.97
CA ILE A 100 -41.00 17.13 -6.87
C ILE A 100 -40.84 18.64 -7.01
#